data_AF-A0A2T0N3L3-F1
#
_entry.id   AF-A0A2T0N3L3-F1
#
_cell.length_a   1.000
_cell.length_b   1.000
_cell.length_c   1.000
_cell.angle_alpha   90.00
_cell.angle_beta   90.00
_cell.angle_gamma   90.00
#
_symmetry.space_group_name_H-M   'P 1'
#
loop_
_entity.id
_entity.type
_entity.pdbx_description
1 polymer ?
#
loop_
_entity_poly.entity_id
_entity_poly.type
_entity_poly.pdbx_seq_one_letter_code
_entity_poly.pdbx_strand_id
1 'polypeptide(L)'
;MKVASTKARARGSKQPRHPARFHPAHPRPSSGRPSRRVLVVAGVLVVLAALLVTGAVVLAQRTDQVAAIDGRPVTRDELLFHMRRLAPRVQNELRNTYHLQSPADWNAKAGDRTALQRLAARALDQIERDRAVLALAGEQGLPAAADHAGFLAELAAENERRSAAIAKGEVVYGLAEFSPEEFYSHRLTELTTTLKQRLSASRDGPLHVTDADVRKAFEQDRDAWSANATTYTYAKLVVPVPEGAAGDYAEKLRRRVAAADRLARVAEREPGAELTTDTRRGGGSAVHDQDLMAVLGALDPGQISAPVTGAGQITYYELTGKTVDEDAAFAEYARRIRQSLVEEKFDQFIRRRVDAGDVEIDAAAVDAINAEDVQQ
;
A
#
# COMPACT_ATOMS: atom_id res chain seq x y z
N MET A 1 16.93 41.15 46.68
CA MET A 1 16.38 42.53 46.73
C MET A 1 14.86 42.39 46.72
N LYS A 2 14.09 42.49 47.83
CA LYS A 2 13.80 43.68 48.69
C LYS A 2 13.42 44.89 47.78
N VAL A 3 12.26 45.55 47.81
CA VAL A 3 11.23 45.77 48.85
C VAL A 3 9.88 46.18 48.23
N ALA A 4 8.81 45.79 48.93
CA ALA A 4 7.43 46.27 49.07
C ALA A 4 6.88 47.55 48.36
N SER A 5 5.65 47.40 47.85
CA SER A 5 4.38 47.99 48.34
C SER A 5 4.42 49.29 49.18
N THR A 6 3.54 50.27 48.87
CA THR A 6 2.45 50.78 49.76
C THR A 6 1.93 52.20 49.37
N LYS A 7 0.68 52.26 48.89
CA LYS A 7 -0.50 53.07 49.33
C LYS A 7 -0.49 54.61 49.54
N ALA A 8 -1.64 55.18 49.11
CA ALA A 8 -2.41 56.36 49.60
C ALA A 8 -1.92 57.76 49.11
N ARG A 9 -2.74 58.79 48.87
CA ARG A 9 -4.03 59.22 49.45
C ARG A 9 -4.62 60.42 48.63
N ALA A 10 -5.90 60.73 48.87
CA ALA A 10 -6.70 61.76 48.22
C ALA A 10 -6.57 63.20 48.79
N ARG A 11 -7.07 64.19 47.99
CA ARG A 11 -7.65 65.54 48.29
C ARG A 11 -7.13 66.56 47.25
N GLY A 12 -7.89 67.51 46.71
CA GLY A 12 -9.28 67.89 46.84
C GLY A 12 -9.58 69.10 45.93
N SER A 13 -10.86 69.23 45.58
CA SER A 13 -11.67 70.46 45.37
C SER A 13 -11.08 71.69 44.63
N LYS A 14 -11.72 72.07 43.51
CA LYS A 14 -12.19 73.45 43.21
C LYS A 14 -13.14 73.46 41.99
N GLN A 15 -14.42 73.71 42.25
CA GLN A 15 -15.41 74.32 41.34
C GLN A 15 -15.46 75.85 41.64
N PRO A 16 -16.20 76.72 40.92
CA PRO A 16 -17.05 76.52 39.73
C PRO A 16 -16.83 77.58 38.60
N ARG A 17 -17.49 77.40 37.44
CA ARG A 17 -18.13 78.47 36.64
C ARG A 17 -18.89 77.86 35.44
N HIS A 18 -20.22 77.87 35.54
CA HIS A 18 -21.17 77.85 34.41
C HIS A 18 -21.61 79.32 34.15
N PRO A 19 -22.27 79.68 33.02
CA PRO A 19 -22.98 78.82 32.06
C PRO A 19 -22.77 79.15 30.57
N ALA A 20 -22.97 78.17 29.69
CA ALA A 20 -23.50 78.42 28.36
C ALA A 20 -24.25 77.16 27.89
N ARG A 21 -25.55 77.32 27.65
CA ARG A 21 -26.45 76.28 27.13
C ARG A 21 -26.04 75.93 25.70
N PHE A 22 -25.76 74.66 25.44
CA PHE A 22 -25.74 74.09 24.09
C PHE A 22 -26.72 72.92 24.06
N HIS A 23 -27.71 73.02 23.17
CA HIS A 23 -28.65 71.95 22.85
C HIS A 23 -27.93 70.84 22.07
N PRO A 24 -28.05 69.55 22.43
CA PRO A 24 -27.66 68.47 21.54
C PRO A 24 -28.83 68.16 20.57
N ALA A 25 -28.56 68.26 19.28
CA ALA A 25 -29.42 67.68 18.25
C ALA A 25 -29.19 66.16 18.24
N HIS A 26 -30.20 65.39 18.62
CA HIS A 26 -30.25 63.95 18.36
C HIS A 26 -30.52 63.70 16.87
N PRO A 27 -29.67 62.97 16.12
CA PRO A 27 -30.09 62.41 14.85
C PRO A 27 -31.04 61.23 15.11
N ARG A 28 -32.27 61.34 14.60
CA ARG A 28 -33.23 60.23 14.54
C ARG A 28 -32.72 59.17 13.55
N PRO A 29 -32.71 57.88 13.89
CA PRO A 29 -32.52 56.84 12.87
C PRO A 29 -33.78 56.72 12.02
N SER A 30 -33.67 57.06 10.73
CA SER A 30 -34.70 56.78 9.73
C SER A 30 -34.70 55.28 9.40
N SER A 31 -35.61 54.52 9.99
CA SER A 31 -35.89 53.14 9.58
C SER A 31 -36.73 53.13 8.29
N GLY A 32 -36.07 53.38 7.16
CA GLY A 32 -36.66 53.15 5.84
C GLY A 32 -36.80 51.65 5.59
N ARG A 33 -37.99 51.08 5.79
CA ARG A 33 -38.29 49.73 5.30
C ARG A 33 -38.17 49.75 3.77
N PRO A 34 -37.31 48.92 3.15
CA PRO A 34 -37.17 48.91 1.70
C PRO A 34 -38.50 48.48 1.08
N SER A 35 -38.91 49.18 0.02
CA SER A 35 -40.15 48.85 -0.69
C SER A 35 -40.09 47.42 -1.24
N ARG A 36 -41.24 46.75 -1.35
CA ARG A 36 -41.36 45.37 -1.88
C ARG A 36 -40.60 45.17 -3.21
N ARG A 37 -40.48 46.22 -4.03
CA ARG A 37 -39.72 46.20 -5.30
C ARG A 37 -38.21 46.10 -5.09
N VAL A 38 -37.66 46.75 -4.07
CA VAL A 38 -36.23 46.67 -3.71
C VAL A 38 -35.87 45.28 -3.18
N LEU A 39 -36.77 44.67 -2.39
CA LEU A 39 -36.61 43.28 -1.92
C LEU A 39 -36.65 42.24 -3.07
N VAL A 40 -37.53 42.44 -4.06
CA VAL A 40 -37.60 41.57 -5.24
C VAL A 40 -36.36 41.72 -6.13
N VAL A 41 -35.89 42.94 -6.37
CA VAL A 41 -34.67 43.17 -7.18
C VAL A 41 -33.43 42.62 -6.48
N ALA A 42 -33.31 42.80 -5.16
CA ALA A 42 -32.20 42.21 -4.38
C ALA A 42 -32.24 40.68 -4.41
N GLY A 43 -33.42 40.06 -4.28
CA GLY A 43 -33.57 38.60 -4.38
C GLY A 43 -33.19 38.07 -5.76
N VAL A 44 -33.59 38.74 -6.84
CA VAL A 44 -33.21 38.37 -8.21
C VAL A 44 -31.70 38.49 -8.44
N LEU A 45 -31.05 39.54 -7.91
CA LEU A 45 -29.60 39.71 -8.01
C LEU A 45 -28.82 38.64 -7.23
N VAL A 46 -29.30 38.20 -6.07
CA VAL A 46 -28.68 37.10 -5.31
C VAL A 46 -28.81 35.77 -6.06
N VAL A 47 -29.97 35.48 -6.66
CA VAL A 47 -30.17 34.27 -7.47
C VAL A 47 -29.31 34.30 -8.73
N LEU A 48 -29.20 35.45 -9.41
CA LEU A 48 -28.30 35.63 -10.56
C LEU A 48 -26.83 35.47 -10.18
N ALA A 49 -26.40 36.04 -9.06
CA ALA A 49 -25.04 35.88 -8.56
C ALA A 49 -24.75 34.41 -8.19
N ALA A 50 -25.69 33.71 -7.54
CA ALA A 50 -25.56 32.29 -7.26
C ALA A 50 -25.46 31.46 -8.55
N LEU A 51 -26.31 31.73 -9.56
CA LEU A 51 -26.25 31.06 -10.86
C LEU A 51 -24.95 31.35 -11.63
N LEU A 52 -24.43 32.57 -11.56
CA LEU A 52 -23.14 32.94 -12.15
C LEU A 52 -21.97 32.25 -11.45
N VAL A 53 -21.99 32.16 -10.12
CA VAL A 53 -20.97 31.43 -9.34
C VAL A 53 -21.05 29.94 -9.64
N THR A 54 -22.24 29.33 -9.64
CA THR A 54 -22.41 27.92 -10.00
C THR A 54 -21.98 27.66 -11.45
N GLY A 55 -22.36 28.53 -12.39
CA GLY A 55 -21.94 28.43 -13.79
C GLY A 55 -20.43 28.57 -13.98
N ALA A 56 -19.79 29.50 -13.26
CA ALA A 56 -18.34 29.68 -13.29
C ALA A 56 -17.59 28.50 -12.66
N VAL A 57 -18.08 27.94 -11.55
CA VAL A 57 -17.50 26.75 -10.91
C VAL A 57 -17.62 25.53 -11.81
N VAL A 58 -18.79 25.30 -12.43
CA VAL A 58 -18.99 24.19 -13.37
C VAL A 58 -18.11 24.35 -14.61
N LEU A 59 -17.93 25.56 -15.12
CA LEU A 59 -17.07 25.83 -16.27
C LEU A 59 -15.59 25.68 -15.91
N ALA A 60 -15.16 26.17 -14.75
CA ALA A 60 -13.79 26.05 -14.26
C ALA A 60 -13.39 24.59 -14.01
N GLN A 61 -14.30 23.78 -13.44
CA GLN A 61 -14.08 22.34 -13.24
C GLN A 61 -13.96 21.57 -14.56
N ARG A 62 -14.64 22.00 -15.64
CA ARG A 62 -14.49 21.39 -16.96
C ARG A 62 -13.15 21.71 -17.63
N THR A 63 -12.55 22.87 -17.35
CA THR A 63 -11.25 23.26 -17.94
C THR A 63 -10.04 22.53 -17.37
N ASP A 64 -10.16 21.89 -16.21
CA ASP A 64 -9.07 21.16 -15.55
C ASP A 64 -9.33 19.64 -15.47
N GLN A 65 -10.37 19.18 -16.16
CA GLN A 65 -10.75 17.78 -16.23
C GLN A 65 -9.91 17.06 -17.30
N VAL A 66 -9.30 15.93 -16.93
CA VAL A 66 -8.53 15.08 -17.85
C VAL A 66 -9.23 13.76 -18.19
N ALA A 67 -10.17 13.34 -17.34
CA ALA A 67 -11.02 12.17 -17.56
C ALA A 67 -12.33 12.28 -16.75
N ALA A 68 -13.27 11.37 -16.99
CA ALA A 68 -14.41 11.08 -16.13
C ALA A 68 -14.45 9.57 -15.84
N ILE A 69 -14.67 9.20 -14.58
CA ILE A 69 -14.86 7.81 -14.16
C ILE A 69 -16.20 7.75 -13.45
N ASP A 70 -17.13 6.95 -13.97
CA ASP A 70 -18.54 6.86 -13.52
C ASP A 70 -19.21 8.25 -13.45
N GLY A 71 -18.96 9.08 -14.47
CA GLY A 71 -19.48 10.45 -14.56
C GLY A 71 -18.85 11.44 -13.57
N ARG A 72 -17.84 11.04 -12.78
CA ARG A 72 -17.11 11.93 -11.87
C ARG A 72 -15.80 12.41 -12.47
N PRO A 73 -15.52 13.72 -12.47
CA PRO A 73 -14.32 14.26 -13.10
C PRO A 73 -13.05 13.78 -12.40
N VAL A 74 -12.03 13.45 -13.18
CA VAL A 74 -10.63 13.33 -12.75
C VAL A 74 -9.95 14.63 -13.15
N THR A 75 -9.39 15.35 -12.19
CA THR A 75 -8.69 16.60 -12.49
C THR A 75 -7.23 16.35 -12.86
N ARG A 76 -6.59 17.33 -13.50
CA ARG A 76 -5.16 17.30 -13.79
C ARG A 76 -4.32 17.08 -12.53
N ASP A 77 -4.64 17.76 -11.45
CA ASP A 77 -3.93 17.65 -10.16
C ASP A 77 -4.04 16.24 -9.57
N GLU A 78 -5.23 15.61 -9.64
CA GLU A 78 -5.42 14.22 -9.21
C GLU A 78 -4.57 13.26 -10.04
N LEU A 79 -4.56 13.43 -11.37
CA LEU A 79 -3.74 12.61 -12.26
C LEU A 79 -2.26 12.77 -11.94
N LEU A 80 -1.76 14.00 -11.78
CA LEU A 80 -0.35 14.26 -11.44
C LEU A 80 0.04 13.73 -10.07
N PHE A 81 -0.85 13.83 -9.08
CA PHE A 81 -0.63 13.20 -7.77
C PHE A 81 -0.40 11.69 -7.91
N HIS A 82 -1.25 10.99 -8.67
CA HIS A 82 -1.08 9.56 -8.91
C HIS A 82 0.14 9.22 -9.77
N MET A 83 0.45 10.02 -10.80
CA MET A 83 1.63 9.82 -11.63
C MET A 83 2.92 9.92 -10.81
N ARG A 84 3.04 10.94 -9.94
CA ARG A 84 4.21 11.08 -9.06
C ARG A 84 4.36 9.93 -8.08
N ARG A 85 3.24 9.51 -7.46
CA ARG A 85 3.21 8.36 -6.54
C ARG A 85 3.64 7.06 -7.23
N LEU A 86 3.26 6.86 -8.50
CA LEU A 86 3.56 5.64 -9.26
C LEU A 86 4.90 5.68 -9.99
N ALA A 87 5.51 6.85 -10.17
CA ALA A 87 6.73 7.02 -10.94
C ALA A 87 7.86 6.04 -10.54
N PRO A 88 8.18 5.83 -9.24
CA PRO A 88 9.22 4.87 -8.86
C PRO A 88 8.91 3.42 -9.29
N ARG A 89 7.64 3.01 -9.18
CA ARG A 89 7.20 1.67 -9.59
C ARG A 89 7.27 1.51 -11.10
N VAL A 90 6.79 2.52 -11.84
CA VAL A 90 6.81 2.49 -13.31
C VAL A 90 8.24 2.56 -13.85
N GLN A 91 9.14 3.32 -13.23
CA GLN A 91 10.57 3.32 -13.59
C GLN A 91 11.20 1.93 -13.44
N ASN A 92 10.88 1.22 -12.36
CA ASN A 92 11.35 -0.16 -12.17
C ASN A 92 10.82 -1.11 -13.26
N GLU A 93 9.55 -0.98 -13.64
CA GLU A 93 8.99 -1.74 -14.77
C GLU A 93 9.68 -1.39 -16.09
N LEU A 94 9.87 -0.10 -16.37
CA LEU A 94 10.52 0.38 -17.60
C LEU A 94 11.95 -0.15 -17.74
N ARG A 95 12.70 -0.20 -16.64
CA ARG A 95 14.04 -0.82 -16.62
C ARG A 95 13.98 -2.32 -16.88
N ASN A 96 13.07 -3.03 -16.22
CA ASN A 96 13.05 -4.49 -16.26
C ASN A 96 12.46 -5.04 -17.57
N THR A 97 11.48 -4.37 -18.16
CA THR A 97 10.76 -4.84 -19.36
C THR A 97 11.23 -4.17 -20.65
N TYR A 98 11.62 -2.89 -20.59
CA TYR A 98 12.01 -2.11 -21.76
C TYR A 98 13.49 -1.73 -21.77
N HIS A 99 14.26 -2.15 -20.76
CA HIS A 99 15.70 -1.90 -20.63
C HIS A 99 16.08 -0.41 -20.69
N LEU A 100 15.17 0.47 -20.26
CA LEU A 100 15.45 1.90 -20.15
C LEU A 100 16.41 2.18 -19.00
N GLN A 101 17.23 3.22 -19.16
CA GLN A 101 18.17 3.68 -18.13
C GLN A 101 17.44 4.28 -16.92
N SER A 102 18.14 4.40 -15.80
CA SER A 102 17.61 4.99 -14.57
C SER A 102 18.37 6.30 -14.24
N PRO A 103 17.68 7.43 -13.98
CA PRO A 103 16.23 7.62 -14.11
C PRO A 103 15.77 7.52 -15.57
N ALA A 104 14.55 7.04 -15.78
CA ALA A 104 13.99 6.91 -17.13
C ALA A 104 13.71 8.29 -17.74
N ASP A 105 14.08 8.48 -19.00
CA ASP A 105 13.57 9.60 -19.79
C ASP A 105 12.08 9.35 -20.09
N TRP A 106 11.21 10.22 -19.55
CA TRP A 106 9.76 10.10 -19.72
C TRP A 106 9.32 10.23 -21.19
N ASN A 107 10.12 10.87 -22.04
CA ASN A 107 9.85 10.97 -23.48
C ASN A 107 10.36 9.76 -24.27
N ALA A 108 11.18 8.89 -23.67
CA ALA A 108 11.70 7.72 -24.35
C ALA A 108 10.58 6.75 -24.74
N LYS A 109 10.74 6.08 -25.88
CA LYS A 109 9.84 5.02 -26.33
C LYS A 109 9.98 3.79 -25.44
N ALA A 110 8.84 3.23 -25.05
CA ALA A 110 8.69 1.97 -24.34
C ALA A 110 7.66 1.13 -25.10
N GLY A 111 8.12 0.39 -26.13
CA GLY A 111 7.23 -0.18 -27.15
C GLY A 111 6.54 0.92 -27.96
N ASP A 112 5.22 0.81 -28.15
CA ASP A 112 4.48 1.75 -29.00
C ASP A 112 4.20 3.11 -28.33
N ARG A 113 4.23 3.16 -27.00
CA ARG A 113 3.95 4.35 -26.18
C ARG A 113 5.25 4.94 -25.61
N THR A 114 5.22 6.20 -25.22
CA THR A 114 6.31 6.78 -24.41
C THR A 114 6.23 6.30 -22.96
N ALA A 115 7.33 6.45 -22.21
CA ALA A 115 7.34 6.20 -20.77
C ALA A 115 6.30 7.06 -20.01
N LEU A 116 6.11 8.33 -20.42
CA LEU A 116 5.11 9.24 -19.85
C LEU A 116 3.68 8.75 -20.11
N GLN A 117 3.37 8.35 -21.34
CA GLN A 117 2.05 7.81 -21.70
C GLN A 117 1.74 6.53 -20.92
N ARG A 118 2.74 5.70 -20.64
CA ARG A 118 2.57 4.52 -19.76
C ARG A 118 2.31 4.94 -18.32
N LEU A 119 3.04 5.93 -17.80
CA LEU A 119 2.82 6.43 -16.45
C LEU A 119 1.41 7.01 -16.29
N ALA A 120 0.95 7.84 -17.23
CA ALA A 120 -0.40 8.40 -17.24
C ALA A 120 -1.47 7.31 -17.28
N ALA A 121 -1.33 6.32 -18.17
CA ALA A 121 -2.24 5.19 -18.23
C ALA A 121 -2.29 4.40 -16.90
N ARG A 122 -1.14 4.11 -16.29
CA ARG A 122 -1.09 3.43 -14.99
C ARG A 122 -1.67 4.26 -13.85
N ALA A 123 -1.54 5.58 -13.91
CA ALA A 123 -2.15 6.48 -12.95
C ALA A 123 -3.68 6.48 -13.09
N LEU A 124 -4.21 6.52 -14.32
CA LEU A 124 -5.66 6.39 -14.56
C LEU A 124 -6.20 5.05 -14.08
N ASP A 125 -5.54 3.93 -14.42
CA ASP A 125 -5.92 2.59 -13.92
C ASP A 125 -5.94 2.53 -12.38
N GLN A 126 -5.01 3.24 -11.73
CA GLN A 126 -4.94 3.28 -10.26
C GLN A 126 -6.04 4.16 -9.68
N ILE A 127 -6.33 5.31 -10.28
CA ILE A 127 -7.43 6.21 -9.88
C ILE A 127 -8.76 5.44 -9.95
N GLU A 128 -8.99 4.70 -11.03
CA GLU A 128 -10.21 3.92 -11.22
C GLU A 128 -10.39 2.86 -10.13
N ARG A 129 -9.34 2.07 -9.84
CA ARG A 129 -9.37 1.09 -8.74
C ARG A 129 -9.58 1.75 -7.38
N ASP A 130 -8.86 2.83 -7.10
CA ASP A 130 -8.93 3.51 -5.81
C ASP A 130 -10.33 4.13 -5.61
N ARG A 131 -10.92 4.70 -6.67
CA ARG A 131 -12.31 5.21 -6.64
C ARG A 131 -13.32 4.10 -6.42
N ALA A 132 -13.15 2.93 -7.01
CA ALA A 132 -14.02 1.78 -6.73
C ALA A 132 -13.97 1.37 -5.25
N VAL A 133 -12.80 1.44 -4.60
CA VAL A 133 -12.65 1.20 -3.15
C VAL A 133 -13.33 2.31 -2.33
N LEU A 134 -13.12 3.59 -2.69
CA LEU A 134 -13.72 4.73 -1.99
C LEU A 134 -15.25 4.75 -2.11
N ALA A 135 -15.78 4.45 -3.29
CA ALA A 135 -17.22 4.31 -3.52
C ALA A 135 -17.80 3.18 -2.67
N LEU A 136 -17.15 2.01 -2.67
CA LEU A 136 -17.54 0.88 -1.82
C LEU A 136 -17.48 1.24 -0.33
N ALA A 137 -16.47 1.99 0.12
CA ALA A 137 -16.41 2.50 1.48
C ALA A 137 -17.65 3.34 1.82
N GLY A 138 -18.02 4.28 0.94
CA GLY A 138 -19.24 5.09 1.08
C GLY A 138 -20.53 4.25 1.13
N GLU A 139 -20.66 3.25 0.24
CA GLU A 139 -21.78 2.29 0.24
C GLU A 139 -21.90 1.54 1.58
N GLN A 140 -20.78 1.25 2.23
CA GLN A 140 -20.73 0.59 3.54
C GLN A 140 -20.82 1.57 4.72
N GLY A 141 -21.10 2.86 4.46
CA GLY A 141 -21.20 3.89 5.49
C GLY A 141 -19.88 4.21 6.19
N LEU A 142 -18.75 3.91 5.54
CA LEU A 142 -17.44 4.38 5.98
C LEU A 142 -17.22 5.80 5.44
N PRO A 143 -16.74 6.75 6.27
CA PRO A 143 -16.39 8.08 5.77
C PRO A 143 -15.25 7.91 4.75
N ALA A 144 -15.45 8.41 3.55
CA ALA A 144 -14.46 8.41 2.48
C ALA A 144 -14.68 9.61 1.57
N ALA A 145 -13.59 10.29 1.21
CA ALA A 145 -13.62 11.39 0.27
C ALA A 145 -14.17 10.94 -1.09
N ALA A 146 -15.04 11.75 -1.67
CA ALA A 146 -15.66 11.47 -2.96
C ALA A 146 -14.77 11.81 -4.17
N ASP A 147 -13.77 12.69 -3.96
CA ASP A 147 -12.85 13.22 -4.96
C ASP A 147 -11.52 13.67 -4.32
N HIS A 148 -10.57 14.12 -5.15
CA HIS A 148 -9.24 14.54 -4.71
C HIS A 148 -9.27 15.76 -3.77
N ALA A 149 -10.18 16.72 -4.00
CA ALA A 149 -10.33 17.89 -3.14
C ALA A 149 -10.81 17.51 -1.73
N GLY A 150 -11.79 16.60 -1.64
CA GLY A 150 -12.25 16.03 -0.37
C GLY A 150 -11.13 15.28 0.35
N PHE A 151 -10.27 14.57 -0.38
CA PHE A 151 -9.11 13.90 0.18
C PHE A 151 -8.13 14.90 0.81
N LEU A 152 -7.83 16.01 0.12
CA LEU A 152 -6.95 17.06 0.66
C LEU A 152 -7.56 17.73 1.91
N ALA A 153 -8.89 17.87 1.95
CA ALA A 153 -9.59 18.37 3.14
C ALA A 153 -9.51 17.38 4.32
N GLU A 154 -9.67 16.07 4.08
CA GLU A 154 -9.47 15.03 5.10
C GLU A 154 -8.03 15.05 5.65
N LEU A 155 -7.03 15.20 4.78
CA LEU A 155 -5.62 15.33 5.15
C LEU A 155 -5.40 16.54 6.07
N ALA A 156 -5.87 17.71 5.67
CA ALA A 156 -5.70 18.95 6.43
C ALA A 156 -6.34 18.82 7.83
N ALA A 157 -7.55 18.26 7.90
CA ALA A 157 -8.25 18.05 9.17
C ALA A 157 -7.50 17.06 10.08
N GLU A 158 -6.94 15.98 9.53
CA GLU A 158 -6.16 15.01 10.31
C GLU A 158 -4.85 15.62 10.83
N ASN A 159 -4.13 16.37 10.01
CA ASN A 159 -2.90 17.06 10.43
C ASN A 159 -3.18 18.14 11.48
N GLU A 160 -4.28 18.89 11.35
CA GLU A 160 -4.71 19.85 12.38
C GLU A 160 -5.03 19.14 13.71
N ARG A 161 -5.78 18.03 13.64
CA ARG A 161 -6.10 17.21 14.83
C ARG A 161 -4.83 16.71 15.52
N ARG A 162 -3.86 16.21 14.76
CA ARG A 162 -2.57 15.74 15.30
C ARG A 162 -1.77 16.87 15.95
N SER A 163 -1.67 18.01 15.27
CA SER A 163 -1.00 19.21 15.80
C SER A 163 -1.64 19.67 17.12
N ALA A 164 -2.97 19.70 17.19
CA ALA A 164 -3.70 20.06 18.40
C ALA A 164 -3.49 19.05 19.55
N ALA A 165 -3.43 17.76 19.26
CA ALA A 165 -3.13 16.71 20.25
C ALA A 165 -1.71 16.85 20.82
N ILE A 166 -0.72 17.07 19.94
CA ILE A 166 0.67 17.32 20.34
C ILE A 166 0.77 18.56 21.23
N ALA A 167 0.10 19.66 20.85
CA ALA A 167 0.09 20.89 21.65
C ALA A 167 -0.53 20.71 23.05
N LYS A 168 -1.45 19.75 23.21
CA LYS A 168 -2.06 19.38 24.49
C LYS A 168 -1.25 18.35 25.30
N GLY A 169 -0.13 17.86 24.76
CA GLY A 169 0.67 16.80 25.39
C GLY A 169 0.03 15.41 25.31
N GLU A 170 -0.93 15.21 24.40
CA GLU A 170 -1.54 13.90 24.14
C GLU A 170 -0.58 13.02 23.30
N VAL A 171 -0.68 11.70 23.45
CA VAL A 171 0.15 10.76 22.68
C VAL A 171 -0.40 10.65 21.26
N VAL A 172 0.40 11.08 20.28
CA VAL A 172 0.15 10.83 18.85
C VAL A 172 0.99 9.64 18.40
N TYR A 173 0.32 8.60 17.89
CA TYR A 173 1.00 7.45 17.31
C TYR A 173 1.38 7.71 15.85
N GLY A 174 2.63 7.38 15.50
CA GLY A 174 3.16 7.54 14.15
C GLY A 174 3.67 8.95 13.87
N LEU A 175 3.47 9.43 12.65
CA LEU A 175 3.96 10.72 12.17
C LEU A 175 3.22 11.89 12.84
N ALA A 176 3.94 12.97 13.12
CA ALA A 176 3.34 14.19 13.66
C ALA A 176 2.42 14.87 12.63
N GLU A 177 2.81 14.80 11.36
CA GLU A 177 2.09 15.33 10.22
C GLU A 177 2.28 14.35 9.06
N PHE A 178 1.24 14.14 8.26
CA PHE A 178 1.32 13.34 7.05
C PHE A 178 1.58 14.20 5.82
N SER A 179 2.40 13.69 4.90
CA SER A 179 2.36 14.12 3.51
C SER A 179 1.07 13.61 2.81
N PRO A 180 0.69 14.19 1.66
CA PRO A 180 -0.40 13.64 0.85
C PRO A 180 -0.23 12.16 0.51
N GLU A 181 0.95 11.72 0.08
CA GLU A 181 1.22 10.33 -0.30
C GLU A 181 1.08 9.36 0.89
N GLU A 182 1.60 9.76 2.06
CA GLU A 182 1.54 8.98 3.28
C GLU A 182 0.09 8.83 3.76
N PHE A 183 -0.65 9.93 3.81
CA PHE A 183 -2.05 9.91 4.21
C PHE A 183 -2.92 9.13 3.24
N TYR A 184 -2.70 9.28 1.93
CA TYR A 184 -3.45 8.53 0.92
C TYR A 184 -3.25 7.02 1.08
N SER A 185 -1.99 6.59 1.23
CA SER A 185 -1.66 5.17 1.42
C SER A 185 -2.22 4.61 2.72
N HIS A 186 -2.11 5.38 3.81
CA HIS A 186 -2.70 5.04 5.10
C HIS A 186 -4.23 4.88 4.98
N ARG A 187 -4.90 5.87 4.37
CA ARG A 187 -6.35 5.93 4.24
C ARG A 187 -6.91 4.78 3.41
N LEU A 188 -6.32 4.49 2.25
CA LEU A 188 -6.75 3.35 1.44
C LEU A 188 -6.51 2.01 2.15
N THR A 189 -5.41 1.87 2.89
CA THR A 189 -5.11 0.65 3.66
C THR A 189 -6.15 0.44 4.76
N GLU A 190 -6.49 1.50 5.51
CA GLU A 190 -7.51 1.47 6.56
C GLU A 190 -8.88 1.07 6.00
N LEU A 191 -9.32 1.75 4.92
CA LEU A 191 -10.61 1.48 4.28
C LEU A 191 -10.66 0.06 3.72
N THR A 192 -9.63 -0.36 2.99
CA THR A 192 -9.54 -1.71 2.40
C THR A 192 -9.58 -2.79 3.48
N THR A 193 -8.84 -2.61 4.57
CA THR A 193 -8.83 -3.56 5.70
C THR A 193 -10.22 -3.66 6.34
N THR A 194 -10.87 -2.52 6.58
CA THR A 194 -12.20 -2.47 7.18
C THR A 194 -13.26 -3.09 6.26
N LEU A 195 -13.19 -2.80 4.96
CA LEU A 195 -14.08 -3.38 3.95
C LEU A 195 -13.93 -4.90 3.88
N LYS A 196 -12.69 -5.42 3.84
CA LYS A 196 -12.44 -6.86 3.86
C LYS A 196 -13.04 -7.53 5.09
N GLN A 197 -12.87 -6.93 6.27
CA GLN A 197 -13.47 -7.44 7.51
C GLN A 197 -15.01 -7.43 7.44
N ARG A 198 -15.63 -6.31 7.06
CA ARG A 198 -17.10 -6.19 7.00
C ARG A 198 -17.72 -7.14 5.98
N LEU A 199 -17.16 -7.22 4.78
CA LEU A 199 -17.71 -7.99 3.68
C LEU A 199 -17.43 -9.49 3.76
N SER A 200 -16.54 -9.93 4.65
CA SER A 200 -16.28 -11.35 4.94
C SER A 200 -16.99 -11.87 6.19
N ALA A 201 -17.50 -10.98 7.04
CA ALA A 201 -18.07 -11.33 8.35
C ALA A 201 -19.38 -12.13 8.26
N SER A 202 -20.25 -11.82 7.29
CA SER A 202 -21.52 -12.54 7.09
C SER A 202 -21.32 -13.76 6.18
N ARG A 203 -22.09 -14.83 6.41
CA ARG A 203 -22.10 -16.02 5.54
C ARG A 203 -22.53 -15.71 4.10
N ASP A 204 -23.42 -14.74 3.94
CA ASP A 204 -23.90 -14.27 2.63
C ASP A 204 -23.05 -13.10 2.09
N GLY A 205 -21.95 -12.75 2.79
CA GLY A 205 -21.06 -11.67 2.39
C GLY A 205 -20.27 -12.02 1.13
N PRO A 206 -20.01 -11.04 0.23
CA PRO A 206 -19.35 -11.31 -1.04
C PRO A 206 -17.90 -11.80 -0.89
N LEU A 207 -17.28 -11.59 0.29
CA LEU A 207 -15.92 -12.02 0.60
C LEU A 207 -15.90 -13.15 1.63
N HIS A 208 -17.05 -13.76 1.96
CA HIS A 208 -17.09 -14.85 2.91
C HIS A 208 -16.27 -16.04 2.39
N VAL A 209 -15.45 -16.63 3.26
CA VAL A 209 -14.61 -17.80 2.95
C VAL A 209 -14.95 -18.90 3.95
N THR A 210 -15.42 -20.02 3.42
CA THR A 210 -15.81 -21.19 4.22
C THR A 210 -14.60 -22.07 4.53
N ASP A 211 -14.72 -22.95 5.52
CA ASP A 211 -13.66 -23.92 5.83
C ASP A 211 -13.42 -24.89 4.66
N ALA A 212 -14.46 -25.19 3.88
CA ALA A 212 -14.34 -25.97 2.65
C ALA A 212 -13.50 -25.25 1.59
N ASP A 213 -13.64 -23.93 1.44
CA ASP A 213 -12.80 -23.14 0.53
C ASP A 213 -11.33 -23.18 0.98
N VAL A 214 -11.09 -23.04 2.28
CA VAL A 214 -9.73 -23.10 2.86
C VAL A 214 -9.11 -24.48 2.64
N ARG A 215 -9.88 -25.55 2.86
CA ARG A 215 -9.41 -26.93 2.65
C ARG A 215 -9.09 -27.18 1.17
N LYS A 216 -9.96 -26.74 0.27
CA LYS A 216 -9.72 -26.84 -1.18
C LYS A 216 -8.45 -26.09 -1.59
N ALA A 217 -8.25 -24.86 -1.10
CA ALA A 217 -7.06 -24.09 -1.42
C ALA A 217 -5.77 -24.72 -0.86
N PHE A 218 -5.84 -25.31 0.35
CA PHE A 218 -4.75 -26.09 0.91
C PHE A 218 -4.40 -27.29 0.02
N GLU A 219 -5.42 -28.04 -0.44
CA GLU A 219 -5.23 -29.23 -1.25
C GLU A 219 -4.74 -28.96 -2.67
N GLN A 220 -5.03 -27.79 -3.22
CA GLN A 220 -4.58 -27.37 -4.55
C GLN A 220 -3.08 -27.05 -4.62
N ASP A 221 -2.48 -26.63 -3.49
CA ASP A 221 -1.07 -26.24 -3.42
C ASP A 221 -0.42 -26.75 -2.12
N ARG A 222 -0.51 -28.08 -1.91
CA ARG A 222 -0.10 -28.71 -0.66
C ARG A 222 1.35 -28.44 -0.31
N ASP A 223 2.24 -28.46 -1.28
CA ASP A 223 3.67 -28.23 -1.03
C ASP A 223 3.94 -26.80 -0.54
N ALA A 224 3.24 -25.78 -1.05
CA ALA A 224 3.36 -24.41 -0.56
C ALA A 224 2.85 -24.22 0.87
N TRP A 225 1.86 -25.01 1.28
CA TRP A 225 1.22 -24.91 2.60
C TRP A 225 1.69 -25.96 3.62
N SER A 226 2.63 -26.83 3.27
CA SER A 226 3.09 -27.89 4.18
C SER A 226 4.57 -27.84 4.52
N ALA A 227 5.33 -26.89 3.97
CA ALA A 227 6.77 -26.80 4.17
C ALA A 227 7.19 -26.84 5.65
N ASN A 228 6.52 -26.10 6.54
CA ASN A 228 6.87 -26.08 7.99
C ASN A 228 6.25 -27.25 8.79
N ALA A 229 5.36 -28.03 8.18
CA ALA A 229 4.75 -29.23 8.74
C ALA A 229 5.31 -30.53 8.13
N THR A 230 6.32 -30.41 7.26
CA THR A 230 7.01 -31.53 6.65
C THR A 230 8.15 -31.97 7.55
N THR A 231 8.33 -33.27 7.76
CA THR A 231 9.52 -33.85 8.36
C THR A 231 10.30 -34.59 7.28
N TYR A 232 11.54 -34.17 7.08
CA TYR A 232 12.50 -34.74 6.16
C TYR A 232 13.40 -35.71 6.92
N THR A 233 13.48 -36.95 6.46
CA THR A 233 14.52 -37.90 6.87
C THR A 233 15.55 -37.95 5.76
N TYR A 234 16.82 -37.77 6.07
CA TYR A 234 17.88 -37.73 5.06
C TYR A 234 19.16 -38.40 5.54
N ALA A 235 19.93 -38.90 4.57
CA ALA A 235 21.32 -39.28 4.74
C ALA A 235 22.22 -38.11 4.32
N LYS A 236 23.26 -37.83 5.09
CA LYS A 236 24.27 -36.82 4.78
C LYS A 236 25.62 -37.51 4.64
N LEU A 237 26.20 -37.41 3.46
CA LEU A 237 27.56 -37.85 3.17
C LEU A 237 28.50 -36.66 3.17
N VAL A 238 29.46 -36.64 4.09
CA VAL A 238 30.54 -35.65 4.10
C VAL A 238 31.81 -36.33 3.62
N VAL A 239 32.40 -35.81 2.54
CA VAL A 239 33.66 -36.33 1.99
C VAL A 239 34.74 -35.26 2.15
N PRO A 240 35.80 -35.50 2.95
CA PRO A 240 36.91 -34.57 3.05
C PRO A 240 37.65 -34.51 1.71
N VAL A 241 38.05 -33.31 1.28
CA VAL A 241 38.92 -33.14 0.11
C VAL A 241 40.36 -33.30 0.58
N PRO A 242 41.10 -34.34 0.12
CA PRO A 242 42.47 -34.54 0.56
C PRO A 242 43.37 -33.35 0.25
N GLU A 243 44.34 -33.10 1.12
CA GLU A 243 45.36 -32.09 0.86
C GLU A 243 46.18 -32.48 -0.38
N GLY A 244 46.33 -31.57 -1.35
CA GLY A 244 46.96 -31.88 -2.64
C GLY A 244 46.09 -32.70 -3.61
N ALA A 245 44.79 -32.82 -3.37
CA ALA A 245 43.86 -33.46 -4.31
C ALA A 245 43.97 -32.84 -5.72
N ALA A 246 43.90 -33.71 -6.74
CA ALA A 246 43.85 -33.27 -8.13
C ALA A 246 42.65 -32.34 -8.37
N GLY A 247 42.81 -31.36 -9.26
CA GLY A 247 41.76 -30.36 -9.55
C GLY A 247 40.44 -30.95 -10.09
N ASP A 248 40.43 -32.22 -10.49
CA ASP A 248 39.24 -32.94 -10.95
C ASP A 248 38.59 -33.85 -9.89
N TYR A 249 39.03 -33.79 -8.63
CA TYR A 249 38.54 -34.64 -7.54
C TYR A 249 37.01 -34.51 -7.35
N ALA A 250 36.51 -33.28 -7.29
CA ALA A 250 35.07 -33.01 -7.12
C ALA A 250 34.24 -33.59 -8.27
N GLU A 251 34.71 -33.45 -9.51
CA GLU A 251 34.03 -33.99 -10.70
C GLU A 251 34.07 -35.51 -10.77
N LYS A 252 35.16 -36.14 -10.31
CA LYS A 252 35.24 -37.59 -10.18
C LYS A 252 34.31 -38.11 -9.09
N LEU A 253 34.24 -37.44 -7.94
CA LEU A 253 33.31 -37.77 -6.86
C LEU A 253 31.86 -37.63 -7.33
N ARG A 254 31.53 -36.52 -8.01
CA ARG A 254 30.19 -36.29 -8.57
C ARG A 254 29.77 -37.42 -9.51
N ARG A 255 30.66 -37.89 -10.39
CA ARG A 255 30.39 -39.04 -11.27
C ARG A 255 30.16 -40.34 -10.49
N ARG A 256 30.91 -40.59 -9.42
CA ARG A 256 30.70 -41.76 -8.55
C ARG A 256 29.36 -41.71 -7.82
N VAL A 257 29.00 -40.54 -7.29
CA VAL A 257 27.72 -40.33 -6.63
C VAL A 257 26.56 -40.50 -7.61
N ALA A 258 26.66 -39.90 -8.80
CA ALA A 258 25.62 -40.04 -9.84
C ALA A 258 25.47 -41.48 -10.35
N ALA A 259 26.54 -42.27 -10.32
CA ALA A 259 26.50 -43.70 -10.67
C ALA A 259 26.05 -44.59 -9.51
N ALA A 260 25.89 -44.04 -8.31
CA ALA A 260 25.45 -44.77 -7.13
C ALA A 260 23.95 -44.55 -6.88
N ASP A 261 23.22 -45.64 -6.65
CA ASP A 261 21.79 -45.56 -6.33
C ASP A 261 21.53 -45.00 -4.91
N ARG A 262 22.53 -45.05 -4.02
CA ARG A 262 22.45 -44.68 -2.59
C ARG A 262 23.80 -44.16 -2.09
N LEU A 263 23.79 -43.15 -1.21
CA LEU A 263 25.02 -42.59 -0.61
C LEU A 263 25.79 -43.61 0.23
N ALA A 264 25.11 -44.58 0.83
CA ALA A 264 25.75 -45.66 1.58
C ALA A 264 26.80 -46.42 0.76
N ARG A 265 26.52 -46.69 -0.53
CA ARG A 265 27.48 -47.36 -1.42
C ARG A 265 28.70 -46.51 -1.76
N VAL A 266 28.54 -45.18 -1.72
CA VAL A 266 29.65 -44.25 -1.92
C VAL A 266 30.52 -44.20 -0.67
N ALA A 267 29.90 -44.11 0.51
CA ALA A 267 30.58 -44.09 1.81
C ALA A 267 31.49 -45.32 2.02
N GLU A 268 31.04 -46.51 1.60
CA GLU A 268 31.84 -47.75 1.67
C GLU A 268 33.13 -47.71 0.85
N ARG A 269 33.20 -46.86 -0.17
CA ARG A 269 34.28 -46.86 -1.18
C ARG A 269 35.12 -45.59 -1.18
N GLU A 270 34.62 -44.51 -0.59
CA GLU A 270 35.29 -43.21 -0.58
C GLU A 270 36.08 -43.02 0.72
N PRO A 271 37.42 -42.91 0.68
CA PRO A 271 38.24 -42.79 1.88
C PRO A 271 37.87 -41.57 2.73
N GLY A 272 37.67 -41.79 4.04
CA GLY A 272 37.35 -40.72 4.98
C GLY A 272 35.93 -40.17 4.87
N ALA A 273 35.08 -40.75 4.03
CA ALA A 273 33.70 -40.35 3.93
C ALA A 273 32.90 -40.73 5.19
N GLU A 274 32.17 -39.75 5.72
CA GLU A 274 31.29 -39.93 6.88
C GLU A 274 29.84 -39.88 6.43
N LEU A 275 29.10 -40.95 6.68
CA LEU A 275 27.66 -41.02 6.43
C LEU A 275 26.90 -40.93 7.74
N THR A 276 26.00 -39.96 7.84
CA THR A 276 25.09 -39.78 8.97
C THR A 276 23.65 -39.77 8.48
N THR A 277 22.71 -40.11 9.36
CA THR A 277 21.27 -40.00 9.10
C THR A 277 20.65 -39.10 10.14
N ASP A 278 19.76 -38.22 9.70
CA ASP A 278 19.08 -37.29 10.61
C ASP A 278 17.64 -37.04 10.15
N THR A 279 16.86 -36.45 11.04
CA THR A 279 15.49 -36.03 10.80
C THR A 279 15.36 -34.53 11.08
N ARG A 280 14.74 -33.81 10.16
CA ARG A 280 14.55 -32.37 10.27
C ARG A 280 13.12 -32.00 9.96
N ARG A 281 12.48 -31.31 10.91
CA ARG A 281 11.22 -30.63 10.64
C ARG A 281 11.52 -29.42 9.76
N GLY A 282 10.70 -29.23 8.74
CA GLY A 282 10.78 -28.11 7.83
C GLY A 282 10.53 -26.78 8.55
N GLY A 283 11.07 -25.72 7.96
CA GLY A 283 11.19 -24.41 8.62
C GLY A 283 12.53 -24.24 9.34
N GLY A 284 12.65 -23.14 10.08
CA GLY A 284 13.90 -22.70 10.70
C GLY A 284 14.34 -21.33 10.20
N SER A 285 14.80 -20.48 11.11
CA SER A 285 15.21 -19.09 10.80
C SER A 285 16.72 -18.91 10.71
N ALA A 286 17.51 -19.90 11.13
CA ALA A 286 18.96 -19.84 10.99
C ALA A 286 19.35 -20.05 9.53
N VAL A 287 20.36 -19.31 9.04
CA VAL A 287 20.81 -19.38 7.64
C VAL A 287 21.19 -20.81 7.24
N HIS A 288 21.89 -21.54 8.11
CA HIS A 288 22.25 -22.94 7.87
C HIS A 288 21.02 -23.84 7.68
N ASP A 289 19.93 -23.55 8.39
CA ASP A 289 18.69 -24.31 8.26
C ASP A 289 17.99 -23.99 6.94
N GLN A 290 18.03 -22.73 6.50
CA GLN A 290 17.46 -22.33 5.22
C GLN A 290 18.18 -22.99 4.04
N ASP A 291 19.51 -23.02 4.05
CA ASP A 291 20.29 -23.67 2.98
C ASP A 291 20.01 -25.18 2.92
N LEU A 292 19.94 -25.84 4.07
CA LEU A 292 19.58 -27.26 4.14
C LEU A 292 18.14 -27.50 3.64
N MET A 293 17.19 -26.67 4.04
CA MET A 293 15.79 -26.79 3.60
C MET A 293 15.65 -26.53 2.09
N ALA A 294 16.43 -25.60 1.52
CA ALA A 294 16.44 -25.37 0.08
C ALA A 294 16.93 -26.60 -0.69
N VAL A 295 17.92 -27.32 -0.15
CA VAL A 295 18.39 -28.60 -0.73
C VAL A 295 17.33 -29.69 -0.56
N LEU A 296 16.88 -29.96 0.67
CA LEU A 296 15.96 -31.08 0.95
C LEU A 296 14.58 -30.89 0.32
N GLY A 297 14.07 -29.65 0.26
CA GLY A 297 12.78 -29.33 -0.34
C GLY A 297 12.74 -29.51 -1.86
N ALA A 298 13.90 -29.57 -2.53
CA ALA A 298 14.03 -29.80 -3.96
C ALA A 298 14.22 -31.29 -4.33
N LEU A 299 14.28 -32.19 -3.34
CA LEU A 299 14.51 -33.61 -3.54
C LEU A 299 13.21 -34.41 -3.38
N ASP A 300 13.06 -35.44 -4.21
CA ASP A 300 12.12 -36.52 -3.97
C ASP A 300 12.74 -37.62 -3.09
N PRO A 301 11.94 -38.40 -2.34
CA PRO A 301 12.46 -39.55 -1.61
C PRO A 301 13.20 -40.53 -2.53
N GLY A 302 14.45 -40.85 -2.17
CA GLY A 302 15.39 -41.65 -2.94
C GLY A 302 16.37 -40.83 -3.79
N GLN A 303 16.18 -39.52 -3.91
CA GLN A 303 17.05 -38.66 -4.72
C GLN A 303 18.25 -38.16 -3.93
N ILE A 304 19.40 -38.07 -4.61
CA ILE A 304 20.64 -37.50 -4.10
C ILE A 304 20.81 -36.07 -4.64
N SER A 305 21.23 -35.15 -3.79
CA SER A 305 21.46 -33.74 -4.12
C SER A 305 22.64 -33.51 -5.06
N ALA A 306 22.70 -32.32 -5.64
CA ALA A 306 23.96 -31.76 -6.13
C ALA A 306 24.97 -31.59 -4.98
N PRO A 307 26.29 -31.54 -5.27
CA PRO A 307 27.29 -31.31 -4.23
C PRO A 307 27.13 -29.95 -3.57
N VAL A 308 27.14 -29.93 -2.24
CA VAL A 308 27.27 -28.73 -1.43
C VAL A 308 28.73 -28.59 -1.01
N THR A 309 29.44 -27.65 -1.64
CA THR A 309 30.88 -27.42 -1.42
C THR A 309 31.11 -26.56 -0.18
N GLY A 310 31.92 -27.06 0.76
CA GLY A 310 32.43 -26.31 1.90
C GLY A 310 33.96 -26.21 1.86
N ALA A 311 34.55 -25.44 2.78
CA ALA A 311 36.01 -25.34 2.90
C ALA A 311 36.60 -26.71 3.25
N GLY A 312 37.30 -27.35 2.31
CA GLY A 312 37.98 -28.63 2.51
C GLY A 312 37.09 -29.87 2.49
N GLN A 313 35.80 -29.76 2.16
CA GLN A 313 34.88 -30.91 2.11
C GLN A 313 33.77 -30.74 1.07
N ILE A 314 33.24 -31.87 0.60
CA ILE A 314 32.09 -31.92 -0.30
C ILE A 314 30.99 -32.71 0.39
N THR A 315 29.80 -32.11 0.50
CA THR A 315 28.64 -32.75 1.13
C THR A 315 27.58 -33.12 0.10
N TYR A 316 26.99 -34.30 0.25
CA TYR A 316 25.80 -34.72 -0.48
C TYR A 316 24.70 -35.08 0.51
N TYR A 317 23.45 -34.82 0.11
CA TYR A 317 22.27 -35.21 0.85
C TYR A 317 21.46 -36.20 0.02
N GLU A 318 20.94 -37.23 0.65
CA GLU A 318 19.98 -38.15 0.07
C GLU A 318 18.70 -38.04 0.88
N LEU A 319 17.59 -37.65 0.25
CA LEU A 319 16.32 -37.64 0.95
C LEU A 319 15.81 -39.07 1.06
N THR A 320 15.71 -39.63 2.27
CA THR A 320 15.29 -41.02 2.48
C THR A 320 13.82 -41.13 2.86
N GLY A 321 13.21 -40.04 3.34
CA GLY A 321 11.78 -39.97 3.63
C GLY A 321 11.27 -38.53 3.72
N LYS A 322 10.03 -38.32 3.30
CA LYS A 322 9.28 -37.07 3.45
C LYS A 322 7.92 -37.43 4.04
N THR A 323 7.61 -36.87 5.21
CA THR A 323 6.31 -37.09 5.86
C THR A 323 5.70 -35.74 6.17
N VAL A 324 4.41 -35.58 5.90
CA VAL A 324 3.67 -34.34 6.18
C VAL A 324 2.55 -34.67 7.14
N ASP A 325 2.50 -33.96 8.26
CA ASP A 325 1.32 -33.95 9.11
C ASP A 325 0.32 -32.96 8.51
N GLU A 326 -0.56 -33.45 7.62
CA GLU A 326 -1.49 -32.60 6.88
C GLU A 326 -2.49 -31.89 7.78
N ASP A 327 -2.89 -32.50 8.90
CA ASP A 327 -3.83 -31.89 9.84
C ASP A 327 -3.14 -30.79 10.65
N ALA A 328 -1.90 -31.01 11.10
CA ALA A 328 -1.11 -29.95 11.71
C ALA A 328 -0.79 -28.82 10.72
N ALA A 329 -0.45 -29.16 9.47
CA ALA A 329 -0.22 -28.18 8.41
C ALA A 329 -1.47 -27.33 8.17
N PHE A 330 -2.62 -27.97 7.99
CA PHE A 330 -3.88 -27.27 7.79
C PHE A 330 -4.21 -26.38 8.99
N ALA A 331 -4.06 -26.87 10.22
CA ALA A 331 -4.31 -26.09 11.42
C ALA A 331 -3.40 -24.83 11.52
N GLU A 332 -2.13 -24.97 11.16
CA GLU A 332 -1.16 -23.87 11.13
C GLU A 332 -1.51 -22.80 10.06
N TYR A 333 -1.84 -23.24 8.85
CA TYR A 333 -1.95 -22.35 7.69
C TYR A 333 -3.39 -21.90 7.38
N ALA A 334 -4.42 -22.54 7.91
CA ALA A 334 -5.82 -22.25 7.58
C ALA A 334 -6.18 -20.76 7.75
N ARG A 335 -5.64 -20.08 8.77
CA ARG A 335 -5.86 -18.64 8.96
C ARG A 335 -5.25 -17.82 7.83
N ARG A 336 -4.01 -18.13 7.43
CA ARG A 336 -3.29 -17.41 6.36
C ARG A 336 -3.92 -17.68 5.00
N ILE A 337 -4.30 -18.92 4.72
CA ILE A 337 -5.03 -19.31 3.51
C ILE A 337 -6.34 -18.54 3.43
N ARG A 338 -7.13 -18.49 4.52
CA ARG A 338 -8.37 -17.72 4.56
C ARG A 338 -8.15 -16.24 4.27
N GLN A 339 -7.12 -15.63 4.85
CA GLN A 339 -6.77 -14.23 4.57
C GLN A 339 -6.39 -14.02 3.10
N SER A 340 -5.62 -14.94 2.50
CA SER A 340 -5.27 -14.90 1.08
C SER A 340 -6.51 -15.02 0.18
N LEU A 341 -7.45 -15.88 0.53
CA LEU A 341 -8.71 -16.03 -0.21
C LEU A 341 -9.61 -14.80 -0.09
N VAL A 342 -9.66 -14.15 1.08
CA VAL A 342 -10.37 -12.87 1.26
C VAL A 342 -9.72 -11.77 0.42
N GLU A 343 -8.39 -11.71 0.37
CA GLU A 343 -7.64 -10.79 -0.49
C GLU A 343 -8.01 -10.99 -1.97
N GLU A 344 -7.94 -12.23 -2.45
CA GLU A 344 -8.25 -12.57 -3.84
C GLU A 344 -9.71 -12.24 -4.19
N LYS A 345 -10.66 -12.60 -3.32
CA LYS A 345 -12.08 -12.26 -3.51
C LYS A 345 -12.29 -10.76 -3.54
N PHE A 346 -11.58 -9.99 -2.70
CA PHE A 346 -11.67 -8.53 -2.68
C PHE A 346 -11.17 -7.92 -3.99
N ASP A 347 -10.00 -8.36 -4.46
CA ASP A 347 -9.43 -7.92 -5.72
C ASP A 347 -10.38 -8.21 -6.89
N GLN A 348 -10.94 -9.42 -6.96
CA GLN A 348 -11.94 -9.78 -7.97
C GLN A 348 -13.23 -8.95 -7.85
N PHE A 349 -13.64 -8.61 -6.63
CA PHE A 349 -14.81 -7.79 -6.38
C PHE A 349 -14.62 -6.33 -6.82
N ILE A 350 -13.43 -5.75 -6.59
CA ILE A 350 -13.08 -4.42 -7.09
C ILE A 350 -12.91 -4.43 -8.62
N ARG A 351 -12.22 -5.44 -9.18
CA ARG A 351 -12.07 -5.57 -10.65
C ARG A 351 -13.42 -5.61 -11.36
N ARG A 352 -14.38 -6.40 -10.87
CA ARG A 352 -15.73 -6.43 -11.45
C ARG A 352 -16.46 -5.09 -11.39
N ARG A 353 -16.19 -4.25 -10.39
CA ARG A 353 -16.74 -2.88 -10.34
C ARG A 353 -16.10 -1.99 -11.39
N VAL A 354 -14.78 -2.01 -11.46
CA VAL A 354 -13.97 -1.29 -12.45
C VAL A 354 -14.42 -1.67 -13.87
N ASP A 355 -14.48 -2.97 -14.18
CA ASP A 355 -14.88 -3.49 -15.50
C ASP A 355 -16.34 -3.15 -15.88
N ALA A 356 -17.19 -2.83 -14.89
CA ALA A 356 -18.58 -2.43 -15.10
C ALA A 356 -18.79 -0.91 -15.14
N GLY A 357 -17.76 -0.14 -14.77
CA GLY A 357 -17.78 1.31 -14.78
C GLY A 357 -17.59 1.90 -16.17
N ASP A 358 -17.86 3.19 -16.29
CA ASP A 358 -17.63 3.95 -17.52
C ASP A 358 -16.46 4.91 -17.37
N VAL A 359 -15.60 4.96 -18.38
CA VAL A 359 -14.38 5.77 -18.37
C VAL A 359 -14.29 6.57 -19.66
N GLU A 360 -14.39 7.90 -19.51
CA GLU A 360 -14.20 8.85 -20.60
C GLU A 360 -12.86 9.57 -20.41
N ILE A 361 -11.95 9.47 -21.37
CA ILE A 361 -10.63 10.12 -21.30
C ILE A 361 -10.58 11.27 -22.29
N ASP A 362 -10.22 12.48 -21.80
CA ASP A 362 -9.84 13.57 -22.69
C ASP A 362 -8.37 13.39 -23.10
N ALA A 363 -8.17 12.74 -24.24
CA ALA A 363 -6.84 12.44 -24.76
C ALA A 363 -5.99 13.70 -24.96
N ALA A 364 -6.60 14.83 -25.37
CA ALA A 364 -5.86 16.08 -25.57
C ALA A 364 -5.39 16.68 -24.25
N ALA A 365 -6.23 16.63 -23.21
CA ALA A 365 -5.88 17.09 -21.87
C ALA A 365 -4.79 16.20 -21.23
N VAL A 366 -4.85 14.88 -21.43
CA VAL A 366 -3.81 13.95 -20.96
C VAL A 366 -2.50 14.14 -21.73
N ASP A 367 -2.54 14.30 -23.06
CA ASP A 367 -1.35 14.52 -23.90
C ASP A 367 -0.69 15.88 -23.65
N ALA A 368 -1.40 16.84 -23.04
CA ALA A 368 -0.83 18.11 -22.60
C ALA A 368 0.05 18.00 -21.34
N ILE A 369 0.02 16.86 -20.64
CA ILE A 369 0.94 16.58 -19.53
C ILE A 369 2.32 16.29 -20.08
N ASN A 370 3.33 16.95 -19.53
CA ASN A 370 4.72 16.83 -19.96
C ASN A 370 5.62 16.24 -18.86
N ALA A 371 6.87 15.99 -19.21
CA ALA A 371 7.83 15.36 -18.30
C ALA A 371 8.18 16.23 -17.07
N GLU A 372 8.06 17.56 -17.16
CA GLU A 372 8.36 18.48 -16.05
C GLU A 372 7.29 18.40 -14.97
N ASP A 373 6.03 18.14 -15.34
CA ASP A 373 4.90 18.02 -14.41
C ASP A 373 5.05 16.85 -13.42
N VAL A 374 5.81 15.80 -13.78
CA VAL A 374 6.03 14.60 -12.96
C VAL A 374 7.36 14.59 -12.23
N GLN A 375 8.19 15.63 -12.40
CA GLN A 375 9.50 15.76 -11.75
C GLN A 375 9.50 16.69 -10.52
N GLN A 376 8.38 17.37 -10.23
CA GLN A 376 8.17 18.22 -9.05
C GLN A 376 7.61 17.45 -7.88
#